data_AF-A0A6F9C9T8-F1
#
_entry.id   AF-A0A6F9C9T8-F1
#
_cell.length_a   1.000
_cell.length_b   1.000
_cell.length_c   1.000
_cell.angle_alpha   90.00
_cell.angle_beta   90.00
_cell.angle_gamma   90.00
#
_symmetry.space_group_name_H-M   'P 1'
#
loop_
_entity.id
_entity.type
_entity.pdbx_description
1 polymer ?
#
loop_
_entity_poly.entity_id
_entity_poly.type
_entity_poly.pdbx_seq_one_letter_code
_entity_poly.pdbx_strand_id
1 'polypeptide(L)'
;MAQEQQQETTQGEMEAGGVNCLAYDEAIMAQQDRIQQEIATSILLVSDRQELSVLQREYAAEDTIYQLKIKDLHKKYSYIRKTRPDGNCFYRAFGFSHLESLLEDSKELQRFKAVAAKSKLDLVNQGFTEFTIEDFHNTFMDLLELCEKQPGLSELLGSFRDQSVSDYIVVYLRLLTSGYLQREHGFFQHFIEGGRSEVEPMSKESDHIHIIALAQALNVSILVEYMDRGDGGHRQPPRLS
;
A
#
# COMPACT_ATOMS: atom_id res chain seq x y z
N MET A 1 55.49 7.24 -19.96
CA MET A 1 55.04 7.27 -21.37
C MET A 1 54.08 6.12 -21.70
N ALA A 2 54.48 4.83 -21.72
CA ALA A 2 53.54 3.74 -22.07
C ALA A 2 52.66 3.24 -20.91
N GLN A 3 53.10 3.40 -19.65
CA GLN A 3 52.31 2.99 -18.47
C GLN A 3 51.27 4.04 -18.03
N GLU A 4 51.49 5.32 -18.32
CA GLU A 4 50.52 6.40 -18.03
C GLU A 4 49.30 6.35 -18.97
N GLN A 5 49.51 6.01 -20.25
CA GLN A 5 48.42 5.86 -21.22
C GLN A 5 47.49 4.67 -20.90
N GLN A 6 48.02 3.58 -20.32
CA GLN A 6 47.18 2.45 -19.90
C GLN A 6 46.34 2.75 -18.66
N GLN A 7 46.83 3.58 -17.73
CA GLN A 7 46.04 4.01 -16.57
C GLN A 7 44.92 4.99 -16.94
N GLU A 8 45.17 5.96 -17.83
CA GLU A 8 44.14 6.90 -18.31
C GLU A 8 43.03 6.19 -19.10
N THR A 9 43.38 5.17 -19.91
CA THR A 9 42.38 4.42 -20.69
C THR A 9 41.46 3.59 -19.79
N THR A 10 42.01 2.99 -18.72
CA THR A 10 41.23 2.17 -17.78
C THR A 10 40.34 3.02 -16.86
N GLN A 11 40.77 4.23 -16.50
CA GLN A 11 39.94 5.20 -15.76
C GLN A 11 38.81 5.77 -16.62
N GLY A 12 39.07 6.10 -17.89
CA GLY A 12 38.04 6.60 -18.82
C GLY A 12 36.95 5.58 -19.15
N GLU A 13 37.28 4.28 -19.23
CA GLU A 13 36.30 3.22 -19.45
C GLU A 13 35.43 2.93 -18.21
N MET A 14 35.99 3.02 -17.00
CA MET A 14 35.21 2.91 -15.75
C MET A 14 34.30 4.12 -15.52
N GLU A 15 34.77 5.34 -15.82
CA GLU A 15 33.94 6.55 -15.74
C GLU A 15 32.85 6.58 -16.82
N ALA A 16 33.13 6.15 -18.05
CA ALA A 16 32.13 6.06 -19.12
C ALA A 16 31.05 5.00 -18.83
N GLY A 17 31.42 3.85 -18.24
CA GLY A 17 30.46 2.82 -17.79
C GLY A 17 29.56 3.31 -16.64
N GLY A 18 30.11 4.07 -15.70
CA GLY A 18 29.36 4.66 -14.58
C GLY A 18 28.41 5.79 -15.00
N VAL A 19 28.84 6.66 -15.92
CA VAL A 19 28.00 7.76 -16.47
C VAL A 19 26.83 7.21 -17.28
N ASN A 20 27.04 6.11 -18.02
CA ASN A 20 25.96 5.45 -18.78
C ASN A 20 24.93 4.81 -17.83
N CYS A 21 25.36 4.19 -16.73
CA CYS A 21 24.45 3.61 -15.72
C CYS A 21 23.56 4.66 -15.05
N LEU A 22 24.13 5.80 -14.64
CA LEU A 22 23.38 6.89 -14.01
C LEU A 22 22.37 7.54 -14.96
N ALA A 23 22.73 7.67 -16.25
CA ALA A 23 21.82 8.20 -17.27
C ALA A 23 20.64 7.26 -17.55
N TYR A 24 20.86 5.94 -17.50
CA TYR A 24 19.77 4.96 -17.60
C TYR A 24 18.86 5.00 -16.38
N ASP A 25 19.40 5.11 -15.16
CA ASP A 25 18.61 5.22 -13.94
C ASP A 25 17.73 6.48 -13.96
N GLU A 26 18.28 7.62 -14.40
CA GLU A 26 17.52 8.86 -14.57
C GLU A 26 16.40 8.71 -15.61
N ALA A 27 16.69 8.05 -16.74
CA ALA A 27 15.68 7.79 -17.78
C ALA A 27 14.55 6.87 -17.29
N ILE A 28 14.88 5.86 -16.47
CA ILE A 28 13.91 4.94 -15.86
C ILE A 28 13.03 5.68 -14.86
N MET A 29 13.62 6.47 -13.96
CA MET A 29 12.86 7.29 -12.99
C MET A 29 11.92 8.25 -13.72
N ALA A 30 12.42 8.96 -14.74
CA ALA A 30 11.59 9.88 -15.52
C ALA A 30 10.46 9.16 -16.28
N GLN A 31 10.66 7.91 -16.71
CA GLN A 31 9.59 7.11 -17.30
C GLN A 31 8.54 6.71 -16.28
N GLN A 32 8.95 6.26 -15.09
CA GLN A 32 8.04 5.91 -14.00
C GLN A 32 7.19 7.11 -13.57
N ASP A 33 7.81 8.28 -13.42
CA ASP A 33 7.12 9.52 -13.08
C ASP A 33 6.07 9.92 -14.12
N ARG A 34 6.41 9.80 -15.42
CA ARG A 34 5.45 10.06 -16.51
C ARG A 34 4.22 9.15 -16.43
N ILE A 35 4.44 7.85 -16.19
CA ILE A 35 3.35 6.87 -16.06
C ILE A 35 2.49 7.20 -14.83
N GLN A 36 3.13 7.46 -13.68
CA GLN A 36 2.42 7.80 -12.45
C GLN A 36 1.61 9.10 -12.60
N GLN A 37 2.15 10.11 -13.30
CA GLN A 37 1.47 11.37 -13.55
C GLN A 37 0.24 11.20 -14.46
N GLU A 38 0.34 10.38 -15.50
CA GLU A 38 -0.79 10.07 -16.40
C GLU A 38 -1.92 9.38 -15.64
N ILE A 39 -1.57 8.40 -14.80
CA ILE A 39 -2.50 7.72 -13.89
C ILE A 39 -3.11 8.71 -12.90
N ALA A 40 -2.30 9.57 -12.28
CA ALA A 40 -2.75 10.52 -11.27
C ALA A 40 -3.72 11.57 -11.81
N THR A 41 -3.55 11.97 -13.08
CA THR A 41 -4.44 12.90 -13.77
C THR A 41 -5.79 12.27 -14.11
N SER A 42 -5.82 10.96 -14.31
CA SER A 42 -7.01 10.22 -14.78
C SER A 42 -7.78 9.53 -13.65
N ILE A 43 -7.11 9.16 -12.56
CA ILE A 43 -7.64 8.30 -11.51
C ILE A 43 -7.42 8.94 -10.14
N LEU A 44 -8.50 9.12 -9.39
CA LEU A 44 -8.47 9.60 -8.01
C LEU A 44 -7.76 8.59 -7.09
N LEU A 45 -7.14 9.09 -6.02
CA LEU A 45 -6.53 8.27 -4.97
C LEU A 45 -7.52 7.24 -4.40
N VAL A 46 -8.73 7.71 -4.07
CA VAL A 46 -9.85 6.91 -3.61
C VAL A 46 -11.12 7.40 -4.31
N SER A 47 -11.79 6.52 -5.06
CA SER A 47 -13.02 6.86 -5.79
C SER A 47 -14.21 7.08 -4.86
N ASP A 48 -15.31 7.59 -5.39
CA ASP A 48 -16.60 7.49 -4.71
C ASP A 48 -17.05 6.03 -4.62
N ARG A 49 -18.04 5.77 -3.77
CA ARG A 49 -18.70 4.46 -3.71
C ARG A 49 -19.52 4.27 -4.97
N GLN A 50 -19.23 3.22 -5.72
CA GLN A 50 -19.88 2.89 -6.99
C GLN A 50 -20.63 1.57 -6.87
N GLU A 51 -21.70 1.41 -7.64
CA GLU A 51 -22.35 0.10 -7.82
C GLU A 51 -21.35 -0.90 -8.40
N LEU A 52 -21.32 -2.14 -7.90
CA LEU A 52 -20.36 -3.16 -8.36
C LEU A 52 -20.48 -3.46 -9.87
N SER A 53 -21.62 -3.12 -10.49
CA SER A 53 -21.88 -3.29 -11.91
C SER A 53 -20.92 -2.50 -12.81
N VAL A 54 -20.19 -1.50 -12.27
CA VAL A 54 -19.11 -0.83 -12.99
C VAL A 54 -18.06 -1.84 -13.48
N LEU A 55 -17.76 -2.88 -12.70
CA LEU A 55 -16.79 -3.91 -13.09
C LEU A 55 -17.23 -4.66 -14.34
N GLN A 56 -18.52 -4.94 -14.52
CA GLN A 56 -19.01 -5.65 -15.71
C GLN A 56 -18.69 -4.92 -17.02
N ARG A 57 -18.63 -3.58 -16.96
CA ARG A 57 -18.32 -2.71 -18.10
C ARG A 57 -16.83 -2.58 -18.38
N GLU A 58 -15.98 -2.90 -17.39
CA GLU A 58 -14.52 -2.83 -17.51
C GLU A 58 -13.93 -4.08 -18.17
N TYR A 59 -14.61 -5.22 -18.05
CA TYR A 59 -14.21 -6.48 -18.69
C TYR A 59 -15.00 -6.68 -19.99
N ALA A 60 -14.31 -7.20 -21.00
CA ALA A 60 -14.92 -7.53 -22.28
C ALA A 60 -16.08 -8.53 -22.10
N ALA A 61 -17.15 -8.40 -22.88
CA ALA A 61 -18.35 -9.25 -22.74
C ALA A 61 -18.05 -10.72 -23.09
N GLU A 62 -17.07 -10.92 -23.97
CA GLU A 62 -16.53 -12.21 -24.39
C GLU A 62 -15.61 -12.87 -23.35
N ASP A 63 -15.13 -12.14 -22.34
CA ASP A 63 -14.37 -12.73 -21.23
C ASP A 63 -15.31 -13.39 -20.23
N THR A 64 -15.85 -14.54 -20.64
CA THR A 64 -16.85 -15.30 -19.89
C THR A 64 -16.39 -15.66 -18.48
N ILE A 65 -15.09 -15.89 -18.26
CA ILE A 65 -14.53 -16.24 -16.96
C ILE A 65 -14.68 -15.07 -15.99
N TYR A 66 -14.20 -13.88 -16.35
CA TYR A 66 -14.32 -12.70 -15.49
C TYR A 66 -15.79 -12.27 -15.32
N GLN A 67 -16.60 -12.34 -16.37
CA GLN A 67 -18.03 -12.03 -16.28
C GLN A 67 -18.77 -12.94 -15.30
N LEU A 68 -18.45 -14.24 -15.26
CA LEU A 68 -19.02 -15.16 -14.28
C LEU A 68 -18.55 -14.84 -12.85
N LYS A 69 -17.26 -14.54 -12.65
CA LYS A 69 -16.74 -14.17 -11.33
C LYS A 69 -17.34 -12.86 -10.81
N ILE A 70 -17.55 -11.87 -11.68
CA ILE A 70 -18.22 -10.62 -11.30
C ILE A 70 -19.67 -10.90 -10.90
N LYS A 71 -20.39 -11.79 -11.60
CA LYS A 71 -21.73 -12.23 -11.19
C LYS A 71 -21.73 -12.92 -9.83
N ASP A 72 -20.72 -13.72 -9.52
CA ASP A 72 -20.58 -14.33 -8.19
C ASP A 72 -20.26 -13.29 -7.11
N LEU A 73 -19.44 -12.29 -7.43
CA LEU A 73 -19.11 -11.18 -6.52
C LEU A 73 -20.37 -10.34 -6.19
N HIS A 74 -21.25 -10.12 -7.17
CA HIS A 74 -22.55 -9.46 -6.98
C HIS A 74 -23.48 -10.17 -5.99
N LYS A 75 -23.31 -11.47 -5.76
CA LYS A 75 -24.10 -12.20 -4.75
C LYS A 75 -23.69 -11.82 -3.33
N LYS A 76 -22.46 -11.31 -3.15
CA LYS A 76 -21.88 -10.98 -1.84
C LYS A 76 -21.81 -9.48 -1.57
N TYR A 77 -21.54 -8.68 -2.59
CA TYR A 77 -21.28 -7.24 -2.45
C TYR A 77 -22.11 -6.42 -3.44
N SER A 78 -22.63 -5.29 -2.98
CA SER A 78 -23.41 -4.35 -3.80
C SER A 78 -22.55 -3.22 -4.38
N TYR A 79 -21.52 -2.81 -3.64
CA TYR A 79 -20.72 -1.63 -3.95
C TYR A 79 -19.23 -1.95 -4.05
N ILE A 80 -18.51 -1.09 -4.77
CA ILE A 80 -17.05 -1.07 -4.86
C ILE A 80 -16.54 0.36 -4.73
N ARG A 81 -15.35 0.48 -4.16
CA ARG A 81 -14.56 1.71 -4.16
C ARG A 81 -13.19 1.38 -4.74
N LYS A 82 -12.77 2.10 -5.76
CA LYS A 82 -11.49 1.87 -6.46
C LYS A 82 -10.41 2.78 -5.86
N THR A 83 -9.19 2.28 -5.81
CA THR A 83 -8.00 3.06 -5.45
C THR A 83 -7.09 3.23 -6.66
N ARG A 84 -6.28 4.28 -6.66
CA ARG A 84 -5.30 4.53 -7.73
C ARG A 84 -4.31 3.35 -7.83
N PRO A 85 -4.00 2.85 -9.03
CA PRO A 85 -3.01 1.78 -9.23
C PRO A 85 -1.58 2.36 -9.22
N ASP A 86 -1.13 2.85 -8.07
CA ASP A 86 0.16 3.52 -7.86
C ASP A 86 1.16 2.68 -7.03
N GLY A 87 0.91 1.38 -6.91
CA GLY A 87 1.69 0.47 -6.05
C GLY A 87 1.39 0.61 -4.55
N ASN A 88 0.60 1.62 -4.14
CA ASN A 88 0.18 1.84 -2.74
C ASN A 88 -1.27 1.45 -2.49
N CYS A 89 -1.94 0.91 -3.51
CA CYS A 89 -3.38 0.64 -3.54
C CYS A 89 -3.87 -0.21 -2.35
N PHE A 90 -3.09 -1.20 -1.89
CA PHE A 90 -3.42 -2.03 -0.72
C PHE A 90 -3.51 -1.19 0.56
N TYR A 91 -2.42 -0.50 0.93
CA TYR A 91 -2.38 0.33 2.13
C TYR A 91 -3.43 1.44 2.09
N ARG A 92 -3.65 2.04 0.92
CA ARG A 92 -4.65 3.10 0.73
C ARG A 92 -6.08 2.55 0.90
N ALA A 93 -6.38 1.40 0.31
CA ALA A 93 -7.67 0.74 0.43
C ALA A 93 -7.93 0.27 1.86
N PHE A 94 -6.94 -0.35 2.50
CA PHE A 94 -7.01 -0.78 3.89
C PHE A 94 -7.26 0.42 4.82
N GLY A 95 -6.43 1.46 4.72
CA GLY A 95 -6.53 2.65 5.58
C GLY A 95 -7.91 3.29 5.49
N PHE A 96 -8.42 3.50 4.27
CA PHE A 96 -9.74 4.11 4.10
C PHE A 96 -10.87 3.21 4.60
N SER A 97 -10.91 1.94 4.15
CA SER A 97 -12.01 1.03 4.50
C SER A 97 -12.05 0.71 5.99
N HIS A 98 -10.89 0.61 6.64
CA HIS A 98 -10.83 0.38 8.08
C HIS A 98 -11.33 1.61 8.83
N LEU A 99 -10.83 2.81 8.54
CA LEU A 99 -11.30 4.03 9.21
C LEU A 99 -12.79 4.32 8.94
N GLU A 100 -13.29 4.04 7.73
CA GLU A 100 -14.73 4.11 7.40
C GLU A 100 -15.55 3.19 8.32
N SER A 101 -15.08 1.96 8.58
CA SER A 101 -15.76 1.02 9.49
C SER A 101 -15.74 1.46 10.95
N LEU A 102 -14.69 2.18 11.39
CA LEU A 102 -14.57 2.67 12.77
C LEU A 102 -15.53 3.82 13.08
N LEU A 103 -16.08 4.50 12.06
CA LEU A 103 -17.10 5.55 12.26
C LEU A 103 -18.37 5.00 12.93
N GLU A 104 -18.66 3.72 12.73
CA GLU A 104 -19.86 3.06 13.28
C GLU A 104 -19.57 2.29 14.59
N ASP A 105 -18.30 2.03 14.93
CA ASP A 105 -17.90 1.29 16.12
C ASP A 105 -16.91 2.09 16.99
N SER A 106 -17.47 2.88 17.92
CA SER A 106 -16.69 3.70 18.85
C SER A 106 -15.78 2.87 19.78
N LYS A 107 -16.17 1.65 20.15
CA LYS A 107 -15.34 0.81 21.03
C LYS A 107 -14.11 0.32 20.29
N GLU A 108 -14.30 -0.15 19.07
CA GLU A 108 -13.21 -0.58 18.21
C GLU A 108 -12.31 0.60 17.83
N LEU A 109 -12.86 1.79 17.60
CA LEU A 109 -12.08 3.01 17.38
C LEU A 109 -11.14 3.31 18.55
N GLN A 110 -11.63 3.24 19.80
CA GLN A 110 -10.79 3.46 20.98
C GLN A 110 -9.70 2.39 21.12
N ARG A 111 -10.03 1.11 20.85
CA ARG A 111 -9.04 0.03 20.85
C ARG A 111 -7.97 0.26 19.79
N PHE A 112 -8.38 0.58 18.57
CA PHE A 112 -7.49 0.82 17.44
C PHE A 112 -6.59 2.03 17.68
N LYS A 113 -7.14 3.13 18.20
CA LYS A 113 -6.38 4.32 18.59
C LYS A 113 -5.32 4.02 19.65
N ALA A 114 -5.63 3.19 20.65
CA ALA A 114 -4.65 2.77 21.64
C ALA A 114 -3.51 1.93 21.02
N VAL A 115 -3.82 1.03 20.09
CA VAL A 115 -2.81 0.26 19.34
C VAL A 115 -1.94 1.18 18.49
N ALA A 116 -2.55 2.11 17.73
CA ALA A 116 -1.84 3.08 16.89
C ALA A 116 -0.98 4.08 17.70
N ALA A 117 -1.42 4.47 18.90
CA ALA A 117 -0.64 5.32 19.79
C ALA A 117 0.61 4.58 20.30
N LYS A 118 0.45 3.31 20.70
CA LYS A 118 1.57 2.49 21.17
C LYS A 118 2.55 2.14 20.04
N SER A 119 2.08 1.97 18.82
CA SER A 119 2.92 1.48 17.72
C SER A 119 4.07 2.42 17.36
N LYS A 120 3.97 3.74 17.59
CA LYS A 120 5.13 4.64 17.45
C LYS A 120 6.27 4.22 18.37
N LEU A 121 5.98 4.04 19.66
CA LEU A 121 7.00 3.63 20.64
C LEU A 121 7.57 2.25 20.30
N ASP A 122 6.71 1.32 19.87
CA ASP A 122 7.16 -0.02 19.47
C ASP A 122 8.10 0.03 18.25
N LEU A 123 7.88 0.92 17.28
CA LEU A 123 8.79 1.15 16.16
C LEU A 123 10.11 1.79 16.62
N VAL A 124 10.06 2.81 17.48
CA VAL A 124 11.28 3.46 18.01
C VAL A 124 12.15 2.45 18.77
N ASN A 125 11.54 1.60 19.60
CA ASN A 125 12.25 0.54 20.32
C ASN A 125 12.86 -0.53 19.40
N GLN A 126 12.35 -0.66 18.17
CA GLN A 126 12.92 -1.53 17.13
C GLN A 126 14.04 -0.86 16.33
N GLY A 127 14.40 0.39 16.65
CA GLY A 127 15.48 1.12 16.00
C GLY A 127 15.06 2.02 14.85
N PHE A 128 13.75 2.26 14.66
CA PHE A 128 13.29 3.33 13.77
C PHE A 128 13.57 4.69 14.40
N THR A 129 14.09 5.62 13.61
CA THR A 129 14.45 6.96 14.10
C THR A 129 13.19 7.78 14.37
N GLU A 130 12.95 8.15 15.64
CA GLU A 130 11.70 8.80 16.08
C GLU A 130 11.30 10.02 15.25
N PHE A 131 12.21 10.99 15.06
CA PHE A 131 11.90 12.21 14.32
C PHE A 131 11.54 11.97 12.84
N THR A 132 11.91 10.82 12.28
CA THR A 132 11.58 10.48 10.87
C THR A 132 10.21 9.87 10.72
N ILE A 133 9.65 9.29 11.79
CA ILE A 133 8.35 8.60 11.76
C ILE A 133 7.24 9.42 12.42
N GLU A 134 7.61 10.46 13.17
CA GLU A 134 6.71 11.28 13.98
C GLU A 134 5.64 11.97 13.13
N ASP A 135 6.00 12.60 12.01
CA ASP A 135 5.03 13.29 11.14
C ASP A 135 3.99 12.34 10.54
N PHE A 136 4.43 11.13 10.15
CA PHE A 136 3.54 10.10 9.62
C PHE A 136 2.61 9.55 10.70
N HIS A 137 3.13 9.33 11.91
CA HIS A 137 2.32 8.93 13.06
C HIS A 137 1.30 9.99 13.45
N ASN A 138 1.71 11.25 13.56
CA ASN A 138 0.84 12.36 13.90
C ASN A 138 -0.31 12.49 12.89
N THR A 139 -0.01 12.41 11.59
CA THR A 139 -1.04 12.45 10.54
C THR A 139 -2.04 11.29 10.67
N PHE A 140 -1.56 10.09 11.03
CA PHE A 140 -2.43 8.95 11.27
C PHE A 140 -3.30 9.13 12.51
N MET A 141 -2.76 9.69 13.59
CA MET A 141 -3.49 10.00 14.82
C MET A 141 -4.53 11.11 14.62
N ASP A 142 -4.20 12.15 13.86
CA ASP A 142 -5.13 13.24 13.50
C ASP A 142 -6.37 12.71 12.78
N LEU A 143 -6.21 11.70 11.92
CA LEU A 143 -7.33 11.03 11.26
C LEU A 143 -8.18 10.18 12.20
N LEU A 144 -7.56 9.55 13.19
CA LEU A 144 -8.31 8.83 14.23
C LEU A 144 -9.09 9.80 15.12
N GLU A 145 -8.50 10.94 15.46
CA GLU A 145 -9.20 12.02 16.17
C GLU A 145 -10.31 12.66 15.34
N LEU A 146 -10.11 12.77 14.02
CA LEU A 146 -11.18 13.13 13.11
C LEU A 146 -12.31 12.12 13.23
N CYS A 147 -12.06 10.82 13.12
CA CYS A 147 -13.09 9.77 13.26
C CYS A 147 -13.84 9.82 14.60
N GLU A 148 -13.16 10.16 15.71
CA GLU A 148 -13.81 10.33 17.03
C GLU A 148 -14.85 11.46 17.05
N LYS A 149 -14.66 12.49 16.23
CA LYS A 149 -15.63 13.59 16.08
C LYS A 149 -16.84 13.20 15.22
N GLN A 150 -16.88 11.97 14.70
CA GLN A 150 -17.93 11.44 13.82
C GLN A 150 -18.21 12.35 12.61
N PRO A 151 -17.21 12.54 11.74
CA PRO A 151 -17.32 13.39 10.57
C PRO A 151 -18.31 12.77 9.58
N GLY A 152 -18.78 13.57 8.63
CA GLY A 152 -19.41 13.01 7.46
C GLY A 152 -18.42 12.15 6.67
N LEU A 153 -18.87 11.05 6.06
CA LEU A 153 -18.02 10.19 5.23
C LEU A 153 -17.26 10.97 4.13
N SER A 154 -17.86 12.04 3.61
CA SER A 154 -17.25 12.92 2.62
C SER A 154 -15.99 13.63 3.13
N GLU A 155 -15.92 13.94 4.42
CA GLU A 155 -14.78 14.62 5.03
C GLU A 155 -13.61 13.66 5.20
N LEU A 156 -13.85 12.45 5.73
CA LEU A 156 -12.84 11.38 5.77
C LEU A 156 -12.33 11.04 4.35
N LEU A 157 -13.24 10.91 3.38
CA LEU A 157 -12.88 10.70 1.98
C LEU A 157 -12.09 11.87 1.40
N GLY A 158 -12.38 13.10 1.80
CA GLY A 158 -11.62 14.30 1.46
C GLY A 158 -10.17 14.19 1.90
N SER A 159 -9.92 13.78 3.15
CA SER A 159 -8.56 13.58 3.66
C SER A 159 -7.79 12.48 2.91
N PHE A 160 -8.44 11.39 2.53
CA PHE A 160 -7.81 10.34 1.71
C PHE A 160 -7.63 10.72 0.23
N ARG A 161 -8.24 11.82 -0.22
CA ARG A 161 -8.05 12.39 -1.56
C ARG A 161 -7.01 13.49 -1.59
N ASP A 162 -6.58 13.99 -0.44
CA ASP A 162 -5.41 14.84 -0.34
C ASP A 162 -4.14 13.98 -0.49
N GLN A 163 -3.25 14.39 -1.40
CA GLN A 163 -2.10 13.58 -1.79
C GLN A 163 -1.11 13.41 -0.63
N SER A 164 -0.79 14.49 0.10
CA SER A 164 0.19 14.41 1.18
C SER A 164 -0.36 13.63 2.36
N VAL A 165 -1.60 13.89 2.78
CA VAL A 165 -2.25 13.14 3.87
C VAL A 165 -2.34 11.67 3.52
N SER A 166 -2.85 11.33 2.33
CA SER A 166 -3.02 9.94 1.93
C SER A 166 -1.69 9.19 1.81
N ASP A 167 -0.63 9.83 1.30
CA ASP A 167 0.69 9.21 1.21
C ASP A 167 1.36 9.08 2.58
N TYR A 168 1.17 10.03 3.49
CA TYR A 168 1.67 9.92 4.87
C TYR A 168 1.05 8.74 5.62
N ILE A 169 -0.24 8.49 5.42
CA ILE A 169 -0.92 7.29 5.94
C ILE A 169 -0.28 6.02 5.35
N VAL A 170 -0.07 5.98 4.03
CA VAL A 170 0.54 4.82 3.37
C VAL A 170 1.94 4.56 3.94
N VAL A 171 2.77 5.60 4.09
CA VAL A 171 4.10 5.47 4.69
C VAL A 171 4.00 4.90 6.10
N TYR A 172 3.11 5.43 6.94
CA TYR A 172 2.95 4.92 8.31
C TYR A 172 2.55 3.44 8.34
N LEU A 173 1.57 3.05 7.51
CA LEU A 173 1.13 1.65 7.40
C LEU A 173 2.25 0.72 6.87
N ARG A 174 3.08 1.19 5.94
CA ARG A 174 4.27 0.46 5.48
C ARG A 174 5.29 0.27 6.61
N LEU A 175 5.54 1.30 7.42
CA LEU A 175 6.43 1.21 8.58
C LEU A 175 5.92 0.21 9.62
N LEU A 176 4.62 0.22 9.91
CA LEU A 176 3.99 -0.77 10.80
C LEU A 176 4.17 -2.20 10.29
N THR A 177 3.97 -2.39 8.98
CA THR A 177 4.16 -3.67 8.31
C THR A 177 5.62 -4.12 8.41
N SER A 178 6.57 -3.24 8.11
CA SER A 178 8.01 -3.51 8.24
C SER A 178 8.40 -3.86 9.67
N GLY A 179 7.93 -3.09 10.66
CA GLY A 179 8.21 -3.36 12.07
C GLY A 179 7.68 -4.73 12.52
N TYR A 180 6.47 -5.11 12.10
CA TYR A 180 5.93 -6.43 12.40
C TYR A 180 6.77 -7.56 11.79
N LEU A 181 7.15 -7.42 10.52
CA LEU A 181 7.99 -8.40 9.82
C LEU A 181 9.37 -8.55 10.44
N GLN A 182 9.95 -7.45 10.92
CA GLN A 182 11.25 -7.47 11.61
C GLN A 182 11.14 -8.14 12.99
N ARG A 183 10.08 -7.85 13.74
CA ARG A 183 9.84 -8.49 15.05
C ARG A 183 9.64 -10.00 14.93
N GLU A 184 8.90 -10.42 13.92
CA GLU A 184 8.60 -11.83 13.65
C GLU A 184 9.54 -12.43 12.58
N HIS A 185 10.77 -11.91 12.46
CA HIS A 185 11.70 -12.30 11.41
C HIS A 185 11.93 -13.82 11.35
N GLY A 186 11.98 -14.49 12.50
CA GLY A 186 12.14 -15.95 12.55
C GLY A 186 11.04 -16.72 11.81
N PHE A 187 9.81 -16.21 11.80
CA PHE A 187 8.68 -16.78 11.05
C PHE A 187 8.74 -16.39 9.57
N PHE A 188 8.99 -15.12 9.25
CA PHE A 188 8.90 -14.59 7.89
C PHE A 188 10.15 -14.76 7.02
N GLN A 189 11.32 -15.08 7.60
CA GLN A 189 12.60 -15.16 6.87
C GLN A 189 12.57 -16.11 5.66
N HIS A 190 11.73 -17.16 5.68
CA HIS A 190 11.60 -18.12 4.58
C HIS A 190 10.58 -17.71 3.52
N PHE A 191 9.82 -16.65 3.77
CA PHE A 191 8.76 -16.16 2.88
C PHE A 191 9.13 -14.84 2.21
N ILE A 192 10.11 -14.09 2.73
CA ILE A 192 10.54 -12.80 2.20
C ILE A 192 12.03 -12.84 1.84
N GLU A 193 12.36 -12.67 0.56
CA GLU A 193 13.75 -12.64 0.09
C GLU A 193 14.45 -11.29 0.36
N GLY A 194 13.71 -10.18 0.53
CA GLY A 194 14.27 -8.82 0.67
C GLY A 194 14.02 -8.09 2.01
N GLY A 195 13.30 -8.67 2.97
CA GLY A 195 13.04 -8.03 4.27
C GLY A 195 12.50 -6.59 4.17
N ARG A 196 13.25 -5.60 4.69
CA ARG A 196 12.85 -4.18 4.73
C ARG A 196 12.72 -3.55 3.33
N SER A 197 13.51 -3.99 2.35
CA SER A 197 13.58 -3.35 1.03
C SER A 197 12.34 -3.58 0.17
N GLU A 198 11.51 -4.55 0.53
CA GLU A 198 10.26 -4.86 -0.18
C GLU A 198 9.07 -4.03 0.33
N VAL A 199 9.13 -3.54 1.58
CA VAL A 199 7.97 -2.99 2.27
C VAL A 199 8.02 -1.47 2.44
N GLU A 200 9.17 -0.96 2.90
CA GLU A 200 9.34 0.45 3.27
C GLU A 200 9.27 1.41 2.08
N PRO A 201 9.84 1.10 0.89
CA PRO A 201 9.76 2.00 -0.25
C PRO A 201 8.33 2.23 -0.72
N MET A 202 8.01 3.48 -1.03
CA MET A 202 6.74 3.85 -1.66
C MET A 202 6.61 3.23 -3.05
N SER A 203 5.37 3.00 -3.47
CA SER A 203 5.02 2.50 -4.82
C SER A 203 5.55 1.10 -5.14
N LYS A 204 6.02 0.36 -4.13
CA LYS A 204 6.28 -1.09 -4.22
C LYS A 204 5.01 -1.89 -3.99
N GLU A 205 4.74 -2.83 -4.89
CA GLU A 205 3.56 -3.69 -4.81
C GLU A 205 3.51 -4.48 -3.49
N SER A 206 2.28 -4.73 -3.02
CA SER A 206 2.04 -5.49 -1.78
C SER A 206 1.50 -6.87 -2.13
N ASP A 207 2.19 -7.91 -1.71
CA ASP A 207 1.72 -9.31 -1.71
C ASP A 207 1.11 -9.75 -0.36
N HIS A 208 0.62 -10.99 -0.28
CA HIS A 208 -0.09 -11.59 0.86
C HIS A 208 0.62 -11.41 2.21
N ILE A 209 1.96 -11.44 2.22
CA ILE A 209 2.76 -11.32 3.44
C ILE A 209 2.56 -9.96 4.09
N HIS A 210 2.48 -8.90 3.29
CA HIS A 210 2.21 -7.54 3.76
C HIS A 210 0.81 -7.43 4.38
N ILE A 211 -0.17 -8.12 3.77
CA ILE A 211 -1.55 -8.15 4.26
C ILE A 211 -1.61 -8.80 5.63
N ILE A 212 -0.99 -9.97 5.79
CA ILE A 212 -0.93 -10.69 7.07
C ILE A 212 -0.18 -9.86 8.11
N ALA A 213 0.99 -9.33 7.77
CA ALA A 213 1.81 -8.56 8.69
C ALA A 213 1.08 -7.32 9.19
N LEU A 214 0.42 -6.56 8.31
CA LEU A 214 -0.35 -5.38 8.70
C LEU A 214 -1.56 -5.75 9.57
N ALA A 215 -2.30 -6.79 9.19
CA ALA A 215 -3.45 -7.29 9.95
C ALA A 215 -3.05 -7.67 11.39
N GLN A 216 -1.94 -8.38 11.54
CA GLN A 216 -1.42 -8.79 12.85
C GLN A 216 -0.82 -7.61 13.63
N ALA A 217 -0.15 -6.67 12.95
CA ALA A 217 0.41 -5.47 13.58
C ALA A 217 -0.65 -4.61 14.26
N LEU A 218 -1.81 -4.48 13.61
CA LEU A 218 -2.94 -3.66 14.09
C LEU A 218 -3.98 -4.47 14.88
N ASN A 219 -3.81 -5.80 14.90
CA ASN A 219 -4.76 -6.75 15.47
C ASN A 219 -6.18 -6.54 14.90
N VAL A 220 -6.31 -6.67 13.58
CA VAL A 220 -7.54 -6.49 12.81
C VAL A 220 -7.72 -7.62 11.80
N SER A 221 -8.97 -7.91 11.41
CA SER A 221 -9.26 -8.89 10.36
C SER A 221 -9.38 -8.23 8.99
N ILE A 222 -8.71 -8.79 7.98
CA ILE A 222 -8.81 -8.36 6.58
C ILE A 222 -9.37 -9.49 5.74
N LEU A 223 -10.36 -9.18 4.90
CA LEU A 223 -10.93 -10.11 3.93
C LEU A 223 -10.47 -9.72 2.52
N VAL A 224 -9.81 -10.64 1.82
CA VAL A 224 -9.38 -10.42 0.42
C VAL A 224 -10.11 -11.40 -0.49
N GLU A 225 -10.86 -10.87 -1.45
CA GLU A 225 -11.49 -11.66 -2.51
C GLU A 225 -10.56 -11.68 -3.72
N TYR A 226 -10.09 -12.87 -4.10
CA TYR A 226 -9.20 -13.06 -5.24
C TYR A 226 -10.00 -13.30 -6.52
N MET A 227 -9.78 -12.45 -7.53
CA MET A 227 -10.40 -12.56 -8.84
C MET A 227 -9.33 -12.77 -9.92
N ASP A 228 -8.98 -14.02 -10.18
CA ASP A 228 -8.02 -14.44 -11.22
C ASP A 228 -8.71 -15.27 -12.32
N ARG A 229 -7.95 -15.84 -13.25
CA ARG A 229 -8.46 -16.80 -14.25
C ARG A 229 -8.51 -18.26 -13.76
N GLY A 230 -8.20 -18.52 -12.48
CA GLY A 230 -8.24 -19.87 -11.93
C GLY A 230 -9.69 -20.37 -11.84
N ASP A 231 -9.88 -21.69 -11.97
CA ASP A 231 -11.19 -22.37 -11.92
C ASP A 231 -11.96 -22.25 -10.58
N GLY A 232 -11.45 -21.43 -9.64
CA GLY A 232 -12.01 -21.24 -8.31
C GLY A 232 -13.26 -20.36 -8.28
N GLY A 233 -14.41 -20.91 -8.67
CA GLY A 233 -15.73 -20.43 -8.21
C GLY A 233 -15.92 -20.59 -6.68
N HIS A 234 -14.98 -21.25 -6.00
CA HIS A 234 -14.91 -21.39 -4.54
C HIS A 234 -13.45 -21.40 -4.08
N ARG A 235 -12.86 -20.23 -3.80
CA ARG A 235 -11.88 -20.15 -2.70
C ARG A 235 -12.54 -19.32 -1.62
N GLN A 236 -12.72 -19.92 -0.45
CA GLN A 236 -13.12 -19.16 0.73
C GLN A 236 -12.09 -18.04 0.90
N PRO A 237 -12.53 -16.79 1.13
CA PRO A 237 -11.58 -15.75 1.46
C PRO A 237 -10.84 -16.17 2.74
N PRO A 238 -9.52 -15.95 2.84
CA PRO A 238 -8.79 -16.28 4.05
C PRO A 238 -9.42 -15.51 5.22
N ARG A 239 -10.12 -16.22 6.11
CA ARG A 239 -10.55 -15.67 7.39
C ARG A 239 -9.36 -15.80 8.32
N LEU A 240 -8.66 -14.69 8.54
CA LEU A 240 -7.67 -14.58 9.61
C LEU A 240 -8.46 -14.48 10.92
N SER A 241 -8.48 -15.59 11.68
CA SER A 241 -9.00 -15.69 13.05
C SER A 241 -8.01 -15.14 14.06
#